data_AF-A0A9E3A2J8-F1
#
_entry.id   AF-A0A9E3A2J8-F1
#
_cell.length_a   1.000
_cell.length_b   1.000
_cell.length_c   1.000
_cell.angle_alpha   90.00
_cell.angle_beta   90.00
_cell.angle_gamma   90.00
#
_symmetry.space_group_name_H-M   'P 1'
#
loop_
_entity.id
_entity.type
_entity.pdbx_description
1 polymer ?
#
loop_
_entity_poly.entity_id
_entity_poly.type
_entity_poly.pdbx_seq_one_letter_code
_entity_poly.pdbx_strand_id
1 'polypeptide(L)'
;GDALANIRAAHEVRRRGGYRTGLFASSIRYDGAQLAKMEKLLAERVIPYVDEHYWLPLYSMAMRSSELRKNLGYMPTHGNSGRYDPRTELPTRSPLPCWSVFTEGHVRVDGHMSACCFGSDSRFDVGDLSRDSFMDVWHGPEMREIRAAQIRTERDGPAALKGTICDVCVAYEA
;
A
#
# COMPACT_ATOMS: atom_id res chain seq x y z
N GLY A 1 23.97 -2.42 -11.02
CA GLY A 1 23.65 -3.23 -9.83
C GLY A 1 23.06 -4.55 -10.29
N ASP A 2 23.37 -5.60 -9.55
CA ASP A 2 23.10 -6.99 -9.96
C ASP A 2 21.60 -7.28 -10.18
N ALA A 3 20.72 -6.56 -9.48
CA ALA A 3 19.27 -6.71 -9.66
C ALA A 3 18.79 -6.50 -11.11
N LEU A 4 19.27 -5.48 -11.83
CA LEU A 4 18.87 -5.23 -13.23
C LEU A 4 19.45 -6.27 -14.20
N ALA A 5 20.64 -6.80 -13.90
CA ALA A 5 21.22 -7.88 -14.70
C ALA A 5 20.42 -9.19 -14.54
N ASN A 6 19.92 -9.45 -13.33
CA ASN A 6 19.13 -10.64 -13.04
C ASN A 6 17.79 -10.67 -13.79
N ILE A 7 17.16 -9.52 -14.04
CA ILE A 7 15.92 -9.46 -14.86
C ILE A 7 16.20 -9.96 -16.28
N ARG A 8 17.27 -9.47 -16.91
CA ARG A 8 17.69 -9.93 -18.24
C ARG A 8 18.08 -11.41 -18.24
N ALA A 9 18.85 -11.85 -17.24
CA ALA A 9 19.26 -13.24 -17.12
C ALA A 9 18.05 -14.18 -16.97
N ALA A 10 17.05 -13.80 -16.16
CA ALA A 10 15.81 -14.56 -16.02
C ALA A 10 15.05 -14.68 -17.35
N HIS A 11 14.98 -13.58 -18.11
CA HIS A 11 14.39 -13.59 -19.46
C HIS A 11 15.11 -14.56 -20.40
N GLU A 12 16.45 -14.53 -20.43
CA GLU A 12 17.26 -15.41 -21.28
C GLU A 12 17.10 -16.88 -20.90
N VAL A 13 17.13 -17.20 -19.61
CA VAL A 13 16.89 -18.56 -19.11
C VAL A 13 15.51 -19.05 -19.51
N ARG A 14 14.47 -18.21 -19.33
CA ARG A 14 13.11 -18.52 -19.77
C ARG A 14 13.04 -18.82 -21.25
N ARG A 15 13.59 -17.93 -22.09
CA ARG A 15 13.57 -18.07 -23.55
C ARG A 15 14.32 -19.32 -24.01
N ARG A 16 15.51 -19.56 -23.48
CA ARG A 16 16.34 -20.73 -23.84
C ARG A 16 15.70 -22.05 -23.41
N GLY A 17 15.03 -22.07 -22.26
CA GLY A 17 14.36 -23.27 -21.75
C GLY A 17 12.96 -23.51 -22.32
N GLY A 18 12.40 -22.58 -23.08
CA GLY A 18 11.01 -22.68 -23.57
C GLY A 18 9.97 -22.70 -22.44
N TYR A 19 10.28 -22.10 -21.28
CA TYR A 19 9.39 -22.13 -20.13
C TYR A 19 8.20 -21.19 -20.29
N ARG A 20 7.04 -21.59 -19.75
CA ARG A 20 5.80 -20.80 -19.76
C ARG A 20 5.69 -19.79 -18.61
N THR A 21 6.73 -19.66 -17.78
CA THR A 21 6.74 -18.77 -16.61
C THR A 21 6.60 -17.31 -17.04
N GLY A 22 5.66 -16.57 -16.45
CA GLY A 22 5.56 -15.13 -16.69
C GLY A 22 6.64 -14.34 -15.94
N LEU A 23 7.11 -13.25 -16.52
CA LEU A 23 8.04 -12.30 -15.91
C LEU A 23 7.35 -10.95 -15.79
N PHE A 24 7.23 -10.44 -14.57
CA PHE A 24 6.53 -9.20 -14.28
C PHE A 24 7.42 -8.29 -13.43
N ALA A 25 7.29 -6.98 -13.62
CA ALA A 25 7.96 -6.00 -12.78
C ALA A 25 7.00 -4.88 -12.37
N SER A 26 7.28 -4.26 -11.24
CA SER A 26 6.57 -3.07 -10.80
C SER A 26 7.53 -2.01 -10.30
N SER A 27 7.09 -0.75 -10.28
CA SER A 27 7.89 0.35 -9.78
C SER A 27 7.00 1.40 -9.13
N ILE A 28 7.55 2.12 -8.15
CA ILE A 28 6.86 3.25 -7.54
C ILE A 28 6.89 4.44 -8.51
N ARG A 29 5.73 5.01 -8.81
CA ARG A 29 5.58 6.19 -9.65
C ARG A 29 5.84 7.43 -8.81
N TYR A 30 7.07 7.90 -8.85
CA TYR A 30 7.43 9.22 -8.36
C TYR A 30 6.90 10.31 -9.31
N ASP A 31 7.07 11.58 -8.96
CA ASP A 31 6.74 12.71 -9.84
C ASP A 31 8.00 13.48 -10.29
N GLY A 32 7.79 14.47 -11.16
CA GLY A 32 8.81 15.42 -11.60
C GLY A 32 10.05 14.78 -12.24
N ALA A 33 11.23 15.32 -11.91
CA ALA A 33 12.50 14.87 -12.48
C ALA A 33 12.85 13.42 -12.14
N GLN A 34 12.32 12.89 -11.02
CA GLN A 34 12.56 11.51 -10.63
C GLN A 34 11.77 10.54 -11.50
N LEU A 35 10.52 10.88 -11.86
CA LEU A 35 9.73 10.10 -12.80
C LEU A 35 10.45 9.92 -14.14
N ALA A 36 10.94 11.03 -14.73
CA ALA A 36 11.63 11.00 -16.02
C ALA A 36 12.89 10.11 -16.00
N LYS A 37 13.66 10.12 -14.90
CA LYS A 37 14.82 9.23 -14.72
C LYS A 37 14.41 7.77 -14.64
N MET A 38 13.33 7.48 -13.91
CA MET A 38 12.79 6.13 -13.77
C MET A 38 12.26 5.59 -15.09
N GLU A 39 11.48 6.37 -15.83
CA GLU A 39 10.95 5.98 -17.15
C GLU A 39 12.07 5.59 -18.12
N LYS A 40 13.13 6.41 -18.19
CA LYS A 40 14.30 6.11 -19.01
C LYS A 40 14.95 4.78 -18.61
N LEU A 41 15.22 4.59 -17.31
CA LEU A 41 15.83 3.36 -16.81
C LEU A 41 14.96 2.13 -17.10
N LEU A 42 13.66 2.24 -16.91
CA LEU A 42 12.72 1.13 -17.14
C LEU A 42 12.63 0.76 -18.61
N ALA A 43 12.51 1.75 -19.49
CA ALA A 43 12.47 1.55 -20.94
C ALA A 43 13.73 0.84 -21.46
N GLU A 44 14.90 1.21 -20.94
CA GLU A 44 16.18 0.65 -21.39
C GLU A 44 16.49 -0.72 -20.74
N ARG A 45 16.10 -0.93 -19.48
CA ARG A 45 16.67 -2.00 -18.65
C ARG A 45 15.69 -3.00 -18.08
N VAL A 46 14.38 -2.73 -18.12
CA VAL A 46 13.36 -3.58 -17.49
C VAL A 46 12.29 -4.01 -18.48
N ILE A 47 11.58 -3.05 -19.08
CA ILE A 47 10.42 -3.29 -19.96
C ILE A 47 10.73 -4.30 -21.09
N PRO A 48 11.90 -4.27 -21.76
CA PRO A 48 12.20 -5.24 -22.82
C PRO A 48 12.30 -6.71 -22.36
N TYR A 49 12.46 -6.94 -21.05
CA TYR A 49 12.79 -8.25 -20.49
C TYR A 49 11.65 -8.85 -19.66
N VAL A 50 10.54 -8.13 -19.49
CA VAL A 50 9.34 -8.59 -18.77
C VAL A 50 8.14 -8.60 -19.70
N ASP A 51 7.12 -9.41 -19.38
CA ASP A 51 5.88 -9.47 -20.15
C ASP A 51 4.99 -8.26 -19.85
N GLU A 52 5.03 -7.77 -18.61
CA GLU A 52 4.31 -6.58 -18.18
C GLU A 52 5.09 -5.85 -17.09
N HIS A 53 5.16 -4.54 -17.24
CA HIS A 53 5.53 -3.62 -16.17
C HIS A 53 4.32 -2.78 -15.81
N TYR A 54 4.13 -2.52 -14.51
CA TYR A 54 3.07 -1.63 -14.03
C TYR A 54 3.54 -0.69 -12.93
N TRP A 55 2.97 0.50 -12.94
CA TRP A 55 3.22 1.50 -11.92
C TRP A 55 2.40 1.23 -10.66
N LEU A 56 3.07 1.35 -9.53
CA LEU A 56 2.49 1.40 -8.20
C LEU A 56 2.53 2.84 -7.69
N PRO A 57 1.49 3.31 -7.01
CA PRO A 57 1.49 4.58 -6.32
C PRO A 57 2.58 4.67 -5.26
N LEU A 58 3.15 5.87 -5.06
CA LEU A 58 3.97 6.15 -3.90
C LEU A 58 3.07 6.17 -2.67
N TYR A 59 3.13 5.13 -1.84
CA TYR A 59 2.36 5.04 -0.61
C TYR A 59 3.13 5.63 0.56
N SER A 60 2.44 6.42 1.38
CA SER A 60 3.01 7.05 2.57
C SER A 60 3.23 6.08 3.74
N MET A 61 2.76 4.82 3.63
CA MET A 61 2.89 3.79 4.67
C MET A 61 2.41 4.24 6.06
N ALA A 62 1.26 4.91 6.14
CA ALA A 62 0.70 5.53 7.36
C ALA A 62 1.62 6.52 8.10
N MET A 63 2.64 7.05 7.42
CA MET A 63 3.38 8.20 7.91
C MET A 63 2.49 9.45 7.78
N ARG A 64 2.65 10.39 8.73
CA ARG A 64 1.96 11.69 8.74
C ARG A 64 2.19 12.39 7.41
N SER A 65 1.14 12.51 6.60
CA SER A 65 1.14 13.18 5.30
C SER A 65 1.72 14.59 5.38
N SER A 66 1.45 15.34 6.46
CA SER A 66 1.98 16.69 6.68
C SER A 66 3.49 16.75 6.96
N GLU A 67 4.06 15.79 7.68
CA GLU A 67 5.51 15.70 7.91
C GLU A 67 6.24 15.17 6.66
N LEU A 68 5.65 14.22 5.95
CA LEU A 68 6.19 13.71 4.69
C LEU A 68 6.22 14.76 3.59
N ARG A 69 5.12 15.50 3.41
CA ARG A 69 5.00 16.58 2.40
C ARG A 69 6.08 17.63 2.59
N LYS A 70 6.42 17.98 3.84
CA LYS A 70 7.47 18.96 4.14
C LYS A 70 8.89 18.46 3.84
N ASN A 71 9.14 17.16 3.95
CA ASN A 71 10.50 16.61 3.93
C ASN A 71 10.87 15.88 2.63
N LEU A 72 9.91 15.36 1.87
CA LEU A 72 10.20 14.49 0.72
C LEU A 72 10.06 15.15 -0.65
N GLY A 73 9.35 16.27 -0.77
CA GLY A 73 9.15 16.96 -2.05
C GLY A 73 8.25 16.22 -3.06
N TYR A 74 7.56 15.16 -2.64
CA TYR A 74 6.64 14.35 -3.45
C TYR A 74 5.29 14.18 -2.71
N MET A 75 4.20 13.96 -3.45
CA MET A 75 2.84 13.72 -2.91
C MET A 75 2.53 12.22 -2.84
N PRO A 76 2.55 11.57 -1.66
CA PRO A 76 2.12 10.20 -1.56
C PRO A 76 0.62 10.07 -1.84
N THR A 77 0.25 8.98 -2.49
CA THR A 77 -1.14 8.57 -2.64
C THR A 77 -1.69 7.87 -1.40
N HIS A 78 -3.00 7.94 -1.29
CA HIS A 78 -3.83 7.55 -0.17
C HIS A 78 -4.07 6.04 -0.17
N GLY A 79 -3.81 5.36 0.96
CA GLY A 79 -4.07 3.91 1.16
C GLY A 79 -3.43 2.99 0.12
N ASN A 80 -3.66 1.66 0.20
CA ASN A 80 -3.25 0.75 -0.88
C ASN A 80 -4.31 0.77 -2.00
N SER A 81 -4.17 1.71 -2.92
CA SER A 81 -5.08 1.92 -4.04
C SER A 81 -4.79 1.01 -5.26
N GLY A 82 -3.91 0.01 -5.07
CA GLY A 82 -3.52 -0.95 -6.10
C GLY A 82 -2.66 -0.34 -7.20
N ARG A 83 -2.72 -0.93 -8.40
CA ARG A 83 -1.95 -0.43 -9.56
C ARG A 83 -2.57 0.85 -10.11
N TYR A 84 -1.77 1.67 -10.79
CA TYR A 84 -2.32 2.68 -11.69
C TYR A 84 -2.97 2.02 -12.90
N ASP A 85 -4.11 2.53 -13.31
CA ASP A 85 -4.68 2.25 -14.62
C ASP A 85 -3.86 3.03 -15.67
N PRO A 86 -3.25 2.36 -16.67
CA PRO A 86 -2.41 3.02 -17.67
C PRO A 86 -3.20 3.96 -18.61
N ARG A 87 -4.53 3.85 -18.69
CA ARG A 87 -5.38 4.71 -19.52
C ARG A 87 -5.80 5.97 -18.80
N THR A 88 -6.12 5.88 -17.51
CA THR A 88 -6.63 7.01 -16.72
C THR A 88 -5.55 7.65 -15.88
N GLU A 89 -4.41 6.97 -15.70
CA GLU A 89 -3.32 7.36 -14.81
C GLU A 89 -3.75 7.52 -13.34
N LEU A 90 -4.92 6.99 -12.98
CA LEU A 90 -5.46 7.00 -11.63
C LEU A 90 -5.34 5.61 -10.99
N PRO A 91 -5.27 5.51 -9.65
CA PRO A 91 -5.32 4.23 -8.99
C PRO A 91 -6.59 3.45 -9.33
N THR A 92 -6.46 2.13 -9.48
CA THR A 92 -7.55 1.24 -9.89
C THR A 92 -8.64 1.04 -8.84
N ARG A 93 -8.38 1.43 -7.58
CA ARG A 93 -9.33 1.26 -6.47
C ARG A 93 -9.31 2.46 -5.53
N SER A 94 -10.49 2.77 -4.99
CA SER A 94 -10.60 3.69 -3.85
C SER A 94 -9.85 3.10 -2.65
N PRO A 95 -9.06 3.90 -1.91
CA PRO A 95 -8.44 3.45 -0.67
C PRO A 95 -9.41 3.33 0.50
N LEU A 96 -10.63 3.86 0.34
CA LEU A 96 -11.71 3.81 1.33
C LEU A 96 -12.94 3.10 0.74
N PRO A 97 -13.57 2.17 1.50
CA PRO A 97 -13.15 1.65 2.79
C PRO A 97 -11.82 0.88 2.72
N CYS A 98 -11.00 0.97 3.77
CA CYS A 98 -9.74 0.23 3.85
C CYS A 98 -9.99 -1.27 4.02
N TRP A 99 -9.59 -2.07 3.02
CA TRP A 99 -9.76 -3.52 2.99
C TRP A 99 -9.06 -4.26 4.14
N SER A 100 -7.89 -3.77 4.58
CA SER A 100 -7.05 -4.43 5.60
C SER A 100 -7.82 -4.61 6.92
N VAL A 101 -8.59 -3.61 7.34
CA VAL A 101 -9.39 -3.64 8.59
C VAL A 101 -10.46 -4.75 8.61
N PHE A 102 -10.86 -5.25 7.43
CA PHE A 102 -11.88 -6.30 7.30
C PHE A 102 -11.30 -7.70 7.11
N THR A 103 -10.03 -7.82 6.75
CA THR A 103 -9.49 -9.08 6.21
C THR A 103 -8.15 -9.50 6.81
N GLU A 104 -7.46 -8.59 7.50
CA GLU A 104 -6.13 -8.84 8.06
C GLU A 104 -6.10 -8.47 9.54
N GLY A 105 -5.59 -9.38 10.37
CA GLY A 105 -5.27 -9.09 11.76
C GLY A 105 -3.77 -8.96 11.94
N HIS A 106 -3.29 -7.76 12.25
CA HIS A 106 -1.86 -7.50 12.41
C HIS A 106 -1.48 -7.70 13.88
N VAL A 107 -0.48 -8.54 14.15
CA VAL A 107 -0.01 -8.81 15.51
C VAL A 107 1.43 -8.34 15.63
N ARG A 108 1.68 -7.49 16.61
CA ARG A 108 3.03 -7.01 16.94
C ARG A 108 3.79 -8.02 17.80
N VAL A 109 5.11 -7.84 17.83
CA VAL A 109 6.03 -8.66 18.63
C VAL A 109 5.77 -8.56 20.13
N ASP A 110 5.11 -7.49 20.60
CA ASP A 110 4.72 -7.27 22.00
C ASP A 110 3.34 -7.88 22.34
N GLY A 111 2.73 -8.62 21.42
CA GLY A 111 1.44 -9.27 21.61
C GLY A 111 0.22 -8.38 21.35
N HIS A 112 0.39 -7.10 21.03
CA HIS A 112 -0.74 -6.25 20.69
C HIS A 112 -1.22 -6.50 19.27
N MET A 113 -2.54 -6.42 19.10
CA MET A 113 -3.19 -6.47 17.80
C MET A 113 -3.44 -5.06 17.27
N SER A 114 -3.08 -4.82 16.02
CA SER A 114 -3.26 -3.56 15.32
C SER A 114 -4.28 -3.65 14.20
N ALA A 115 -5.07 -2.59 14.02
CA ALA A 115 -5.99 -2.44 12.88
C ALA A 115 -5.29 -2.09 11.56
N CYS A 116 -3.98 -1.81 11.56
CA CYS A 116 -3.26 -1.33 10.39
C CYS A 116 -1.95 -2.09 10.18
N CYS A 117 -1.66 -2.45 8.92
CA CYS A 117 -0.38 -3.05 8.53
C CYS A 117 0.83 -2.14 8.76
N PHE A 118 0.60 -0.83 8.96
CA PHE A 118 1.62 0.16 9.29
C PHE A 118 1.65 0.50 10.79
N GLY A 119 0.88 -0.20 11.62
CA GLY A 119 0.86 -0.04 13.07
C GLY A 119 2.07 -0.65 13.76
N SER A 120 3.27 -0.12 13.47
CA SER A 120 4.51 -0.50 14.14
C SER A 120 4.59 -0.03 15.59
N ASP A 121 3.68 0.86 16.00
CA ASP A 121 3.51 1.36 17.37
C ASP A 121 2.02 1.29 17.78
N SER A 122 1.73 1.73 19.00
CA SER A 122 0.42 1.58 19.65
C SER A 122 -0.71 2.44 19.08
N ARG A 123 -0.45 3.31 18.08
CA ARG A 123 -1.47 4.24 17.55
C ARG A 123 -2.71 3.56 16.98
N PHE A 124 -2.54 2.33 16.48
CA PHE A 124 -3.60 1.58 15.82
C PHE A 124 -4.01 0.34 16.62
N ASP A 125 -3.76 0.32 17.92
CA ASP A 125 -4.07 -0.82 18.77
C ASP A 125 -5.57 -1.01 18.94
N VAL A 126 -5.96 -2.27 18.83
CA VAL A 126 -7.34 -2.71 19.03
C VAL A 126 -7.48 -3.78 20.11
N GLY A 127 -6.36 -4.29 20.63
CA GLY A 127 -6.36 -5.21 21.78
C GLY A 127 -4.99 -5.79 22.11
N ASP A 128 -4.94 -6.56 23.18
CA ASP A 128 -3.73 -7.20 23.72
C ASP A 128 -3.94 -8.72 23.81
N LEU A 129 -3.23 -9.47 22.98
CA LEU A 129 -3.37 -10.92 22.87
C LEU A 129 -2.66 -11.68 24.01
N SER A 130 -1.98 -10.98 24.93
CA SER A 130 -1.54 -11.58 26.19
C SER A 130 -2.69 -11.77 27.19
N ARG A 131 -3.83 -11.10 26.93
CA ARG A 131 -5.00 -11.06 27.83
C ARG A 131 -6.24 -11.69 27.19
N ASP A 132 -6.49 -11.36 25.93
CA ASP A 132 -7.70 -11.75 25.20
C ASP A 132 -7.37 -12.68 24.04
N SER A 133 -8.33 -13.50 23.59
CA SER A 133 -8.12 -14.31 22.39
C SER A 133 -8.16 -13.43 21.13
N PHE A 134 -7.50 -13.88 20.06
CA PHE A 134 -7.55 -13.17 18.77
C PHE A 134 -8.98 -12.90 18.31
N MET A 135 -9.89 -13.86 18.48
CA MET A 135 -11.27 -13.71 18.04
C MET A 135 -12.06 -12.73 18.89
N ASP A 136 -11.76 -12.64 20.19
CA ASP A 136 -12.39 -11.66 21.08
C ASP A 136 -11.97 -10.24 20.67
N VAL A 137 -10.68 -10.02 20.40
CA VAL A 137 -10.17 -8.73 19.90
C VAL A 137 -10.72 -8.43 18.49
N TRP A 138 -10.71 -9.41 17.59
CA TRP A 138 -11.19 -9.25 16.20
C TRP A 138 -12.66 -8.86 16.12
N HIS A 139 -13.49 -9.39 17.02
CA HIS A 139 -14.92 -9.06 17.14
C HIS A 139 -15.20 -8.00 18.21
N GLY A 140 -14.15 -7.43 18.81
CA GLY A 140 -14.22 -6.45 19.89
C GLY A 140 -14.78 -5.09 19.46
N PRO A 141 -15.12 -4.24 20.45
CA PRO A 141 -15.75 -2.95 20.19
C PRO A 141 -14.88 -2.04 19.31
N GLU A 142 -13.56 -2.01 19.51
CA GLU A 142 -12.61 -1.20 18.75
C GLU A 142 -12.63 -1.57 17.26
N MET A 143 -12.55 -2.87 16.94
CA MET A 143 -12.62 -3.35 15.56
C MET A 143 -14.00 -3.10 14.93
N ARG A 144 -15.09 -3.26 15.68
CA ARG A 144 -16.45 -2.98 15.19
C ARG A 144 -16.65 -1.49 14.90
N GLU A 145 -16.16 -0.62 15.78
CA GLU A 145 -16.26 0.83 15.63
C GLU A 145 -15.52 1.31 14.37
N ILE A 146 -14.25 0.90 14.21
CA ILE A 146 -13.47 1.34 13.05
C ILE A 146 -14.03 0.77 11.75
N ARG A 147 -14.51 -0.48 11.71
CA ARG A 147 -15.17 -1.06 10.54
C ARG A 147 -16.45 -0.33 10.17
N ALA A 148 -17.27 0.04 11.17
CA ALA A 148 -18.47 0.83 10.94
C ALA A 148 -18.13 2.21 10.36
N ALA A 149 -17.06 2.85 10.85
CA ALA A 149 -16.57 4.11 10.31
C ALA A 149 -16.05 3.97 8.87
N GLN A 150 -15.32 2.89 8.57
CA GLN A 150 -14.87 2.56 7.21
C GLN A 150 -16.05 2.35 6.26
N ILE A 151 -17.08 1.60 6.63
CA ILE A 151 -18.27 1.42 5.78
C ILE A 151 -18.95 2.77 5.48
N ARG A 152 -19.03 3.67 6.47
CA ARG A 152 -19.63 5.00 6.27
C ARG A 152 -18.88 5.86 5.25
N THR A 153 -17.61 5.57 4.93
CA THR A 153 -16.88 6.35 3.93
C THR A 153 -17.46 6.26 2.53
N GLU A 154 -18.21 5.20 2.22
CA GLU A 154 -18.89 5.07 0.93
C GLU A 154 -19.93 6.18 0.71
N ARG A 155 -20.55 6.67 1.79
CA ARG A 155 -21.55 7.74 1.77
C ARG A 155 -20.97 9.10 2.17
N ASP A 156 -20.23 9.13 3.29
CA ASP A 156 -19.81 10.37 3.94
C ASP A 156 -18.34 10.74 3.58
N GLY A 157 -17.70 9.95 2.73
CA GLY A 157 -16.30 10.13 2.35
C GLY A 157 -15.33 9.99 3.54
N PRO A 158 -14.13 10.56 3.44
CA PRO A 158 -13.13 10.48 4.52
C PRO A 158 -13.58 11.09 5.85
N ALA A 159 -14.54 12.02 5.84
CA ALA A 159 -15.06 12.65 7.05
C ALA A 159 -15.71 11.65 8.03
N ALA A 160 -16.19 10.50 7.54
CA ALA A 160 -16.78 9.42 8.33
C ALA A 160 -15.88 8.90 9.45
N LEU A 161 -14.58 9.10 9.27
CA LEU A 161 -13.55 8.51 10.09
C LEU A 161 -12.86 9.54 11.01
N LYS A 162 -13.30 10.80 11.01
CA LYS A 162 -12.79 11.84 11.90
C LYS A 162 -12.99 11.43 13.36
N GLY A 163 -11.96 11.59 14.20
CA GLY A 163 -11.97 11.18 15.61
C GLY A 163 -11.83 9.67 15.86
N THR A 164 -11.61 8.85 14.82
CA THR A 164 -11.31 7.42 14.98
C THR A 164 -9.79 7.16 15.00
N ILE A 165 -9.37 5.93 15.31
CA ILE A 165 -7.95 5.53 15.24
C ILE A 165 -7.33 5.72 13.85
N CYS A 166 -8.14 5.75 12.80
CA CYS A 166 -7.63 5.98 11.45
C CYS A 166 -7.53 7.47 11.09
N ASP A 167 -8.03 8.43 11.89
CA ASP A 167 -8.11 9.89 11.56
C ASP A 167 -6.78 10.52 11.10
N VAL A 168 -5.67 9.93 11.52
CA VAL A 168 -4.31 10.36 11.17
C VAL A 168 -3.75 9.72 9.90
N CYS A 169 -4.52 8.85 9.25
CA CYS A 169 -4.07 8.14 8.07
C CYS A 169 -3.99 9.10 6.88
N VAL A 170 -3.00 8.88 6.02
CA VAL A 170 -2.88 9.64 4.77
C VAL A 170 -4.14 9.52 3.92
N ALA A 171 -4.94 8.46 4.05
CA ALA A 171 -6.18 8.24 3.28
C ALA A 171 -7.26 9.33 3.43
N TYR A 172 -7.01 10.33 4.28
CA TYR A 172 -7.93 11.37 4.70
C TYR A 172 -7.67 12.73 4.05
N GLU A 173 -6.44 13.00 3.63
CA GLU A 173 -6.01 14.36 3.27
C GLU A 173 -5.95 14.57 1.75
N ALA A 174 -7.13 14.72 1.13
CA ALA A 174 -7.31 15.05 -0.29
C ALA A 174 -6.38 16.16 -0.79
#